data_AF-A0A925PNS3-F1
#
_entry.id   AF-A0A925PNS3-F1
#
_cell.length_a   1.000
_cell.length_b   1.000
_cell.length_c   1.000
_cell.angle_alpha   90.00
_cell.angle_beta   90.00
_cell.angle_gamma   90.00
#
_symmetry.space_group_name_H-M   'P 1'
#
loop_
_entity.id
_entity.type
_entity.pdbx_description
1 polymer ?
#
loop_
_entity_poly.entity_id
_entity_poly.type
_entity_poly.pdbx_seq_one_letter_code
_entity_poly.pdbx_strand_id
1 'polypeptide(L)'
;MVISLIAILSGLAVSSIRSYLPRYYLGGAARQVMTDLMLVRMQAVSKNETTTVTFSSTGYTGEVSADISSQFNGVSLSSTGSITFTKMGTTDPATITLTGRPGLSPKRVEVSAGGRARIK
;
A
#
# COMPACT_ATOMS: atom_id res chain seq x y z
N MET A 1 -21.73 16.57 -44.18
CA MET A 1 -22.04 15.49 -43.22
C MET A 1 -20.77 14.94 -42.58
N VAL A 2 -20.04 15.76 -41.80
CA VAL A 2 -18.75 15.38 -41.16
C VAL A 2 -18.69 15.82 -39.69
N ILE A 3 -19.42 16.88 -39.34
CA ILE A 3 -19.45 17.46 -37.99
C ILE A 3 -20.11 16.51 -36.95
N SER A 4 -21.05 15.65 -37.38
CA SER A 4 -21.72 14.70 -36.48
C SER A 4 -20.84 13.55 -35.98
N LEU A 5 -19.80 13.16 -36.74
CA LEU A 5 -18.92 12.05 -36.34
C LEU A 5 -17.95 12.44 -35.22
N ILE A 6 -17.50 13.70 -35.19
CA ILE A 6 -16.57 14.22 -34.16
C ILE A 6 -17.30 14.39 -32.81
N ALA A 7 -18.61 14.69 -32.83
CA ALA A 7 -19.42 14.83 -31.62
C ALA A 7 -19.63 13.50 -30.87
N ILE A 8 -19.70 12.38 -31.59
CA ILE A 8 -19.93 11.04 -31.00
C ILE A 8 -18.64 10.48 -30.39
N LEU A 9 -17.48 10.71 -31.03
CA LEU A 9 -16.18 10.27 -30.53
C LEU A 9 -15.75 10.98 -29.24
N SER A 10 -16.15 12.26 -29.07
CA SER A 10 -15.88 13.03 -27.84
C SER A 10 -16.67 12.52 -26.62
N GLY A 11 -17.76 11.78 -26.83
CA GLY A 11 -18.63 11.27 -25.75
C GLY A 11 -18.08 10.03 -25.03
N LEU A 12 -17.21 9.24 -25.67
CA LEU A 12 -16.74 7.95 -25.13
C LEU A 12 -15.37 8.03 -24.44
N ALA A 13 -14.61 9.10 -24.63
CA ALA A 13 -13.25 9.21 -24.11
C ALA A 13 -13.17 9.70 -22.64
N VAL A 14 -14.23 10.31 -22.11
CA VAL A 14 -14.18 10.98 -20.79
C VAL A 14 -14.32 10.00 -19.61
N SER A 15 -14.93 8.84 -19.80
CA SER A 15 -15.31 7.96 -18.68
C SER A 15 -14.18 7.09 -18.13
N SER A 16 -13.10 6.86 -18.88
CA SER A 16 -12.07 5.88 -18.52
C SER A 16 -10.84 6.47 -17.81
N ILE A 17 -10.57 7.78 -17.94
CA ILE A 17 -9.36 8.42 -17.36
C ILE A 17 -9.42 8.55 -15.83
N ARG A 18 -10.61 8.59 -15.23
CA ARG A 18 -10.78 8.82 -13.78
C ARG A 18 -10.27 7.68 -12.89
N SER A 19 -9.98 6.51 -13.46
CA SER A 19 -9.59 5.31 -12.71
C SER A 19 -8.08 5.02 -12.70
N TYR A 20 -7.29 5.69 -13.53
CA TYR A 20 -5.86 5.36 -13.69
C TYR A 20 -4.96 5.96 -12.60
N LEU A 21 -5.18 7.23 -12.23
CA LEU A 21 -4.41 7.92 -11.19
C LEU A 21 -4.51 7.25 -9.81
N PRO A 22 -5.72 6.93 -9.29
CA PRO A 22 -5.84 6.26 -7.99
C PRO A 22 -5.24 4.85 -8.00
N ARG A 23 -5.23 4.17 -9.15
CA ARG A 23 -4.63 2.84 -9.30
C ARG A 23 -3.11 2.88 -9.25
N TYR A 24 -2.50 3.93 -9.81
CA TYR A 24 -1.07 4.17 -9.70
C TYR A 24 -0.65 4.46 -8.26
N TYR A 25 -1.41 5.31 -7.55
CA TYR A 25 -1.17 5.62 -6.14
C TYR A 25 -1.26 4.38 -5.25
N LEU A 26 -2.24 3.52 -5.48
CA LEU A 26 -2.42 2.28 -4.71
C LEU A 26 -1.26 1.29 -4.94
N GLY A 27 -0.72 1.24 -6.16
CA GLY A 27 0.48 0.46 -6.48
C GLY A 27 1.78 1.03 -5.89
N GLY A 28 1.91 2.36 -5.85
CA GLY A 28 3.04 3.06 -5.22
C GLY A 28 3.06 2.86 -3.71
N ALA A 29 1.93 3.11 -3.05
CA ALA A 29 1.76 2.91 -1.62
C ALA A 29 2.06 1.47 -1.19
N ALA A 30 1.58 0.47 -1.93
CA ALA A 30 1.87 -0.94 -1.66
C ALA A 30 3.37 -1.26 -1.68
N ARG A 31 4.09 -0.71 -2.67
CA ARG A 31 5.54 -0.93 -2.80
C ARG A 31 6.31 -0.22 -1.69
N GLN A 32 5.89 0.98 -1.32
CA GLN A 32 6.52 1.71 -0.22
C GLN A 32 6.36 0.96 1.11
N VAL A 33 5.13 0.54 1.46
CA VAL A 33 4.87 -0.27 2.66
C VAL A 33 5.74 -1.53 2.67
N MET A 34 5.85 -2.22 1.52
CA MET A 34 6.70 -3.40 1.40
C MET A 34 8.19 -3.09 1.64
N THR A 35 8.72 -2.03 1.03
CA THR A 35 10.12 -1.61 1.20
C THR A 35 10.40 -1.21 2.65
N ASP A 36 9.51 -0.44 3.26
CA ASP A 36 9.66 0.02 4.63
C ASP A 36 9.58 -1.14 5.62
N LEU A 37 8.70 -2.11 5.39
CA LEU A 37 8.66 -3.36 6.17
C LEU A 37 9.96 -4.16 6.05
N MET A 38 10.57 -4.21 4.86
CA MET A 38 11.87 -4.86 4.68
C MET A 38 12.99 -4.10 5.38
N LEU A 39 12.97 -2.77 5.34
CA LEU A 39 13.92 -1.93 6.07
C LEU A 39 13.83 -2.15 7.57
N VAL A 40 12.62 -2.12 8.14
CA VAL A 40 12.39 -2.39 9.56
C VAL A 40 12.89 -3.79 9.94
N ARG A 41 12.58 -4.80 9.12
CA ARG A 41 13.10 -6.16 9.34
C ARG A 41 14.62 -6.20 9.36
N MET A 42 15.29 -5.54 8.41
CA MET A 42 16.75 -5.48 8.37
C MET A 42 17.32 -4.74 9.57
N GLN A 43 16.67 -3.67 10.02
CA GLN A 43 17.07 -2.94 11.22
C GLN A 43 16.94 -3.78 12.48
N ALA A 44 15.83 -4.49 12.68
CA ALA A 44 15.63 -5.41 13.81
C ALA A 44 16.76 -6.47 13.88
N VAL A 45 17.13 -7.04 12.73
CA VAL A 45 18.25 -8.02 12.66
C VAL A 45 19.60 -7.35 12.94
N SER A 46 19.86 -6.19 12.31
CA SER A 46 21.15 -5.48 12.43
C SER A 46 21.40 -4.95 13.85
N LYS A 47 20.37 -4.41 14.50
CA LYS A 47 20.43 -3.93 15.88
C LYS A 47 20.32 -5.06 16.91
N ASN A 48 19.99 -6.28 16.48
CA ASN A 48 19.69 -7.43 17.34
C ASN A 48 18.56 -7.13 18.36
N GLU A 49 17.62 -6.27 17.96
CA GLU A 49 16.50 -5.81 18.78
C GLU A 49 15.17 -6.18 18.11
N THR A 50 14.10 -6.18 18.91
CA THR A 50 12.75 -6.48 18.41
C THR A 50 12.05 -5.17 18.08
N THR A 51 11.65 -4.99 16.82
CA THR A 51 11.00 -3.76 16.35
C THR A 51 9.54 -4.02 16.02
N THR A 52 8.65 -3.16 16.51
CA THR A 52 7.21 -3.23 16.23
C THR A 52 6.75 -2.08 15.35
N VAL A 53 5.93 -2.40 14.35
CA VAL A 53 5.25 -1.44 13.47
C VAL A 53 3.75 -1.50 13.77
N THR A 54 3.17 -0.37 14.13
CA THR A 54 1.74 -0.19 14.37
C THR A 54 1.11 0.52 13.18
N PHE A 55 -0.01 -0.02 12.69
CA PHE A 55 -0.72 0.53 11.52
C PHE A 55 -1.93 1.33 11.95
N SER A 56 -2.18 2.44 11.26
CA SER A 56 -3.39 3.24 11.34
C SER A 56 -4.08 3.30 9.97
N SER A 57 -5.23 3.97 9.88
CA SER A 57 -5.94 4.14 8.60
C SER A 57 -5.22 5.09 7.63
N THR A 58 -4.37 5.98 8.15
CA THR A 58 -3.67 7.02 7.40
C THR A 58 -2.21 6.68 7.13
N GLY A 59 -1.61 5.78 7.92
CA GLY A 59 -0.18 5.50 7.86
C GLY A 59 0.24 4.37 8.79
N TYR A 60 1.53 4.37 9.14
CA TYR A 60 2.10 3.46 10.13
C TYR A 60 3.22 4.14 10.90
N THR A 61 3.45 3.65 12.11
CA THR A 61 4.42 4.18 13.06
C THR A 61 5.24 3.05 13.67
N GLY A 62 6.49 3.33 14.02
CA GLY A 62 7.48 2.37 14.50
C GLY A 62 8.88 2.99 14.41
N GLU A 63 9.92 2.19 14.22
CA GLU A 63 11.25 2.72 13.84
C GLU A 63 11.25 3.40 12.47
N VAL A 64 10.37 2.96 11.58
CA VAL A 64 10.05 3.64 10.33
C VAL A 64 8.59 4.04 10.39
N SER A 65 8.33 5.32 10.14
CA SER A 65 6.99 5.89 10.13
C SER A 65 6.72 6.58 8.79
N ALA A 66 5.53 6.38 8.24
CA ALA A 66 5.09 7.09 7.05
C ALA A 66 3.59 7.37 7.09
N ASP A 67 3.23 8.57 6.65
CA ASP A 67 1.85 8.97 6.38
C ASP A 67 1.50 8.66 4.91
N ILE A 68 0.82 7.54 4.69
CA ILE A 68 0.44 7.09 3.33
C ILE A 68 -0.67 7.95 2.75
N SER A 69 -1.62 8.42 3.57
CA SER A 69 -2.74 9.22 3.09
C SER A 69 -2.33 10.61 2.58
N SER A 70 -1.25 11.18 3.12
CA SER A 70 -0.71 12.47 2.66
C SER A 70 0.12 12.32 1.38
N GLN A 71 0.84 11.20 1.23
CA GLN A 71 1.65 10.90 0.05
C GLN A 71 0.82 10.37 -1.12
N PHE A 72 -0.25 9.64 -0.82
CA PHE A 72 -1.14 9.00 -1.80
C PHE A 72 -2.59 9.36 -1.49
N ASN A 73 -3.04 10.47 -2.08
CA ASN A 73 -4.39 11.00 -1.85
C ASN A 73 -5.47 9.95 -2.22
N GLY A 74 -6.38 9.69 -1.29
CA GLY A 74 -7.48 8.74 -1.46
C GLY A 74 -7.09 7.26 -1.30
N VAL A 75 -5.92 6.98 -0.71
CA VAL A 75 -5.51 5.65 -0.26
C VAL A 75 -5.57 5.59 1.26
N SER A 76 -6.24 4.56 1.79
CA SER A 76 -6.27 4.22 3.20
C SER A 76 -5.68 2.83 3.44
N LEU A 77 -5.20 2.62 4.66
CA LEU A 77 -4.60 1.37 5.11
C LEU A 77 -5.54 0.68 6.10
N SER A 78 -5.49 -0.64 6.13
CA SER A 78 -5.93 -1.44 7.27
C SER A 78 -4.99 -2.61 7.44
N SER A 79 -4.76 -3.04 8.68
CA SER A 79 -3.98 -4.25 8.95
C SER A 79 -4.76 -5.15 9.89
N THR A 80 -4.41 -6.43 9.88
CA THR A 80 -4.94 -7.41 10.84
C THR A 80 -4.38 -7.22 12.26
N GLY A 81 -3.36 -6.39 12.45
CA GLY A 81 -2.70 -6.13 13.73
C GLY A 81 -1.33 -5.47 13.56
N SER A 82 -0.69 -5.10 14.67
CA SER A 82 0.72 -4.66 14.65
C SER A 82 1.64 -5.78 14.20
N ILE A 83 2.72 -5.42 13.51
CA ILE A 83 3.73 -6.36 13.01
C ILE A 83 4.99 -6.19 13.84
N THR A 84 5.41 -7.26 14.52
CA THR A 84 6.63 -7.26 15.33
C THR A 84 7.68 -8.14 14.65
N PHE A 85 8.79 -7.54 14.24
CA PHE A 85 9.95 -8.26 13.73
C PHE A 85 10.90 -8.58 14.87
N THR A 86 11.23 -9.86 15.01
CA THR A 86 12.24 -10.31 15.97
C THR A 86 13.65 -10.02 15.45
N LYS A 87 14.64 -10.09 16.35
CA LYS A 87 16.07 -10.08 16.02
C LYS A 87 16.51 -11.15 15.00
N MET A 88 15.70 -12.18 14.77
CA MET A 88 15.95 -13.23 13.77
C MET A 88 15.30 -12.90 12.41
N GLY A 89 14.63 -11.76 12.29
CA GLY A 89 13.92 -11.34 11.08
C GLY A 89 12.66 -12.15 10.80
N THR A 90 12.12 -12.83 11.80
CA THR A 90 10.81 -13.50 11.76
C THR A 90 9.73 -12.58 12.33
N THR A 91 8.47 -12.87 12.02
CA THR A 91 7.33 -12.10 12.51
C THR A 91 6.08 -12.97 12.51
N ASP A 92 5.01 -12.54 13.17
CA ASP A 92 3.71 -13.19 13.02
C ASP A 92 3.10 -12.84 11.66
N PRO A 93 2.48 -13.81 10.97
CA PRO A 93 1.92 -13.56 9.67
C PRO A 93 0.80 -12.52 9.74
N ALA A 94 0.94 -11.46 8.96
CA ALA A 94 0.02 -10.32 8.97
C ALA A 94 -0.30 -9.87 7.55
N THR A 95 -1.51 -9.35 7.34
CA THR A 95 -1.93 -8.81 6.06
C THR A 95 -2.27 -7.33 6.21
N ILE A 96 -1.62 -6.49 5.41
CA ILE A 96 -1.96 -5.08 5.24
C ILE A 96 -2.80 -4.95 3.97
N THR A 97 -3.98 -4.37 4.07
CA THR A 97 -4.87 -4.08 2.95
C THR A 97 -4.83 -2.58 2.65
N LEU A 98 -4.53 -2.24 1.41
CA LEU A 98 -4.58 -0.88 0.89
C LEU A 98 -5.89 -0.70 0.12
N THR A 99 -6.72 0.21 0.60
CA THR A 99 -8.02 0.52 0.02
C THR A 99 -7.97 1.88 -0.64
N GLY A 100 -8.36 1.94 -1.91
CA GLY A 100 -8.46 3.19 -2.66
C GLY A 100 -9.86 3.80 -2.57
N ARG A 101 -10.09 4.84 -3.38
CA ARG A 101 -11.42 5.41 -3.61
C ARG A 101 -12.46 4.32 -4.01
N PRO A 102 -13.75 4.46 -3.64
CA PRO A 102 -14.79 3.50 -4.03
C PRO A 102 -14.77 3.19 -5.53
N GLY A 103 -14.80 1.90 -5.86
CA GLY A 103 -14.70 1.40 -7.24
C GLY A 103 -13.30 0.91 -7.66
N LEU A 104 -12.28 1.06 -6.82
CA LEU A 104 -10.98 0.41 -7.02
C LEU A 104 -10.85 -0.89 -6.22
N SER A 105 -10.27 -1.92 -6.85
CA SER A 105 -9.91 -3.16 -6.16
C SER A 105 -8.78 -2.89 -5.15
N PRO A 106 -8.93 -3.33 -3.88
CA PRO A 106 -7.88 -3.16 -2.88
C PRO A 106 -6.66 -4.04 -3.21
N LYS A 107 -5.47 -3.60 -2.83
CA LYS A 107 -4.25 -4.42 -2.88
C LYS A 107 -3.87 -4.91 -1.51
N ARG A 108 -3.26 -6.09 -1.44
CA ARG A 108 -2.86 -6.69 -0.18
C ARG A 108 -1.35 -6.86 -0.14
N VAL A 109 -0.75 -6.50 0.98
CA VAL A 109 0.64 -6.79 1.30
C VAL A 109 0.62 -7.81 2.42
N GLU A 110 1.03 -9.03 2.12
CA GLU A 110 1.11 -10.12 3.09
C GLU A 110 2.54 -10.24 3.60
N VAL A 111 2.70 -10.35 4.91
CA VAL A 111 3.96 -10.68 5.56
C VAL A 111 3.84 -12.11 6.08
N SER A 112 4.76 -12.97 5.66
CA SER A 112 4.83 -14.37 6.10
C SER A 112 5.54 -14.51 7.44
N ALA A 113 5.36 -15.66 8.11
CA ALA A 113 6.03 -15.97 9.37
C ALA A 113 7.58 -15.84 9.32
N GLY A 114 8.15 -16.09 8.13
CA GLY A 114 9.58 -15.89 7.86
C GLY A 114 10.00 -14.43 7.63
N GLY A 115 9.12 -13.45 7.88
CA GLY A 115 9.36 -12.02 7.68
C GLY A 115 9.39 -11.56 6.23
N ARG A 116 8.99 -12.40 5.27
CA ARG A 116 8.96 -12.00 3.85
C ARG A 116 7.65 -11.26 3.54
N ALA A 117 7.75 -10.02 3.06
CA ALA A 117 6.62 -9.24 2.55
C ALA A 117 6.39 -9.49 1.04
N ARG A 118 5.14 -9.65 0.61
CA ARG A 118 4.73 -9.86 -0.78
C ARG A 118 3.44 -9.10 -1.10
N ILE A 119 3.35 -8.54 -2.31
CA ILE A 119 2.13 -7.89 -2.80
C ILE A 119 1.27 -8.95 -3.51
N LYS A 120 -0.01 -9.03 -3.16
CA LYS A 120 -1.06 -9.76 -3.89
C LYS A 120 -2.04 -8.82 -4.55
#